data_AF-A0A5E4LZA8-F1
#
_entry.id   AF-A0A5E4LZA8-F1
#
_cell.length_a   1.000
_cell.length_b   1.000
_cell.length_c   1.000
_cell.angle_alpha   90.00
_cell.angle_beta   90.00
_cell.angle_gamma   90.00
#
_symmetry.space_group_name_H-M   'P 1'
#
loop_
_entity.id
_entity.type
_entity.pdbx_description
1 polymer ?
#
loop_
_entity_poly.entity_id
_entity_poly.type
_entity_poly.pdbx_seq_one_letter_code
_entity_poly.pdbx_strand_id
1 'polypeptide(L)'
;MMGHGMVAAAVLLVFRAAVLMDAAAANVDIGRGVDVLQRFGIIGDVLYGDVSNTKETVTRDILEGADRFTEILNVTKNHTNLLNITFCPDLDCLFDVYFDGFQVEFADKPWKLLTTSRSLHMISDRFGLPDMAMGFGQKFVIVSYRRPLKRIKTYDNFTQIAELKSTLVEKIKCISIGIESMVTDFIAEYGSHYIDEYTIGDTVFQVLVYLPVFYDMFYKCVLNNCSESDTALYLSPVYTEYQGQVTSIGSKDIMEKWIETNLQMETSQGDKYVSLYALKNRPDLCRELATHMDGQSVVGLHLKVVSTFFADPVKRTWFAEVLDNHVKLREVNL
;
A
#
# COMPACT_ATOMS: atom_id res chain seq x y z
N MET A 1 -12.56 35.33 40.47
CA MET A 1 -11.60 34.39 39.84
C MET A 1 -12.34 33.13 39.40
N MET A 2 -13.10 33.19 38.31
CA MET A 2 -13.70 32.04 37.64
C MET A 2 -13.81 32.45 36.17
N GLY A 3 -13.02 31.85 35.28
CA GLY A 3 -13.03 32.27 33.88
C GLY A 3 -11.89 31.78 32.99
N HIS A 4 -10.93 31.01 33.50
CA HIS A 4 -9.82 30.49 32.68
C HIS A 4 -9.86 28.98 32.43
N GLY A 5 -10.72 28.22 33.14
CA GLY A 5 -10.84 26.77 32.93
C GLY A 5 -11.71 26.36 31.73
N MET A 6 -12.70 27.18 31.36
CA MET A 6 -13.68 26.82 30.31
C MET A 6 -13.15 27.02 28.89
N VAL A 7 -12.25 28.00 28.69
CA VAL A 7 -11.68 28.31 27.37
C VAL A 7 -10.65 27.25 26.96
N ALA A 8 -9.84 26.75 27.89
CA ALA A 8 -8.86 25.71 27.62
C ALA A 8 -9.52 24.37 27.25
N ALA A 9 -10.62 24.00 27.93
CA ALA A 9 -11.37 22.77 27.62
C ALA A 9 -12.09 22.84 26.26
N ALA A 10 -12.65 24.00 25.91
CA ALA A 10 -13.28 24.21 24.61
C ALA A 10 -12.26 24.20 23.45
N VAL A 11 -11.08 24.79 23.64
CA VAL A 11 -10.00 24.77 22.63
C VAL A 11 -9.44 23.36 22.45
N LEU A 12 -9.26 22.57 23.51
CA LEU A 12 -8.85 21.16 23.42
C LEU A 12 -9.89 20.27 22.72
N LEU A 13 -11.18 20.52 22.94
CA LEU A 13 -12.28 19.82 22.23
C LEU A 13 -12.35 20.20 20.75
N VAL A 14 -12.13 21.47 20.40
CA VAL A 14 -12.11 21.93 18.99
C VAL A 14 -10.87 21.42 18.26
N PHE A 15 -9.70 21.34 18.91
CA PHE A 15 -8.53 20.69 18.32
C PHE A 15 -8.72 19.18 18.17
N ARG A 16 -9.33 18.49 19.13
CA ARG A 16 -9.67 17.05 18.98
C ARG A 16 -10.68 16.80 17.87
N ALA A 17 -11.73 17.63 17.75
CA ALA A 17 -12.72 17.50 16.70
C ALA A 17 -12.12 17.81 15.30
N ALA A 18 -11.27 18.82 15.19
CA ALA A 18 -10.58 19.15 13.93
C ALA A 18 -9.56 18.07 13.52
N VAL A 19 -8.88 17.43 14.48
CA VAL A 19 -7.97 16.30 14.20
C VAL A 19 -8.76 15.03 13.83
N LEU A 20 -9.96 14.83 14.38
CA LEU A 20 -10.85 13.71 14.03
C LEU A 20 -11.53 13.88 12.67
N MET A 21 -11.87 15.10 12.26
CA MET A 21 -12.56 15.33 10.98
C MET A 21 -11.66 15.14 9.75
N ASP A 22 -10.33 15.16 9.93
CA ASP A 22 -9.37 15.07 8.83
C ASP A 22 -8.72 13.67 8.69
N ALA A 23 -9.12 12.73 9.56
CA ALA A 23 -8.79 11.31 9.50
C ALA A 23 -9.92 10.46 8.86
N ALA A 24 -11.03 11.09 8.49
CA ALA A 24 -12.25 10.42 7.99
C ALA A 24 -12.17 9.95 6.52
N ALA A 25 -11.00 9.97 5.90
CA ALA A 25 -10.84 9.74 4.47
C ALA A 25 -10.61 8.27 4.08
N ALA A 26 -9.98 7.46 4.94
CA ALA A 26 -9.81 6.03 4.73
C ALA A 26 -10.52 5.27 5.86
N ASN A 27 -11.37 4.29 5.52
CA ASN A 27 -12.11 3.48 6.49
C ASN A 27 -11.23 2.40 7.16
N VAL A 28 -9.98 2.77 7.49
CA VAL A 28 -8.98 1.90 8.12
C VAL A 28 -8.73 2.41 9.54
N ASP A 29 -9.08 1.60 10.53
CA ASP A 29 -8.77 1.93 11.92
C ASP A 29 -7.53 1.16 12.41
N ILE A 30 -6.65 1.88 13.08
CA ILE A 30 -5.51 1.31 13.80
C ILE A 30 -5.99 0.30 14.86
N GLY A 31 -5.20 -0.74 15.08
CA GLY A 31 -5.40 -1.70 16.15
C GLY A 31 -6.51 -2.72 15.88
N ARG A 32 -7.14 -2.71 14.69
CA ARG A 32 -8.12 -3.73 14.31
C ARG A 32 -7.40 -4.98 13.80
N GLY A 33 -7.95 -6.14 14.15
CA GLY A 33 -7.49 -7.44 13.73
C GLY A 33 -7.78 -7.70 12.26
N VAL A 34 -6.83 -8.35 11.57
CA VAL A 34 -6.88 -8.67 10.14
C VAL A 34 -6.55 -10.15 9.97
N ASP A 35 -7.37 -10.85 9.20
CA ASP A 35 -7.16 -12.26 8.87
C ASP A 35 -6.48 -12.42 7.52
N VAL A 36 -5.14 -12.38 7.52
CA VAL A 36 -4.34 -12.51 6.29
C VAL A 36 -4.33 -13.93 5.71
N LEU A 37 -4.86 -14.93 6.43
CA LEU A 37 -4.82 -16.33 6.01
C LEU A 37 -6.12 -16.78 5.33
N GLN A 38 -7.28 -16.37 5.87
CA GLN A 38 -8.59 -16.79 5.35
C GLN A 38 -9.25 -15.74 4.46
N ARG A 39 -8.92 -14.44 4.62
CA ARG A 39 -9.41 -13.35 3.75
C ARG A 39 -8.32 -12.83 2.81
N PHE A 40 -7.46 -13.77 2.42
CA PHE A 40 -6.38 -13.61 1.46
C PHE A 40 -6.82 -12.84 0.23
N GLY A 41 -5.99 -11.87 -0.18
CA GLY A 41 -6.21 -11.13 -1.41
C GLY A 41 -7.30 -10.05 -1.34
N ILE A 42 -8.40 -10.36 -0.67
CA ILE A 42 -9.48 -9.41 -0.43
C ILE A 42 -8.89 -8.23 0.33
N ILE A 43 -7.98 -8.47 1.29
CA ILE A 43 -7.31 -7.40 2.05
C ILE A 43 -6.57 -6.42 1.15
N GLY A 44 -5.78 -6.87 0.16
CA GLY A 44 -5.12 -5.93 -0.74
C GLY A 44 -6.10 -5.27 -1.69
N ASP A 45 -7.09 -5.97 -2.23
CA ASP A 45 -8.07 -5.36 -3.13
C ASP A 45 -9.01 -4.36 -2.41
N VAL A 46 -9.23 -4.54 -1.12
CA VAL A 46 -10.10 -3.74 -0.25
C VAL A 46 -9.34 -2.59 0.43
N LEU A 47 -8.10 -2.82 0.83
CA LEU A 47 -7.27 -1.82 1.53
C LEU A 47 -6.30 -1.11 0.59
N TYR A 48 -6.25 -1.44 -0.69
CA TYR A 48 -5.44 -0.72 -1.69
C TYR A 48 -6.35 0.07 -2.63
N GLY A 49 -6.42 1.38 -2.47
CA GLY A 49 -7.32 2.25 -3.22
C GLY A 49 -8.50 2.77 -2.38
N ASP A 50 -9.72 2.73 -2.92
CA ASP A 50 -10.92 3.29 -2.27
C ASP A 50 -11.45 2.38 -1.15
N VAL A 51 -11.38 2.90 0.07
CA VAL A 51 -11.69 2.19 1.31
C VAL A 51 -13.11 2.51 1.82
N SER A 52 -13.92 3.26 1.09
CA SER A 52 -15.19 3.84 1.58
C SER A 52 -16.22 2.81 2.12
N ASN A 53 -16.17 1.54 1.70
CA ASN A 53 -17.16 0.50 2.07
C ASN A 53 -16.65 -0.68 2.92
N THR A 54 -15.47 -0.62 3.53
CA THR A 54 -14.71 -1.84 3.87
C THR A 54 -14.59 -2.18 5.36
N LYS A 55 -15.25 -1.41 6.24
CA LYS A 55 -15.10 -1.52 7.71
C LYS A 55 -15.46 -2.88 8.29
N GLU A 56 -16.44 -3.58 7.72
CA GLU A 56 -17.05 -4.77 8.34
C GLU A 56 -16.65 -6.10 7.67
N THR A 57 -16.14 -6.06 6.44
CA THR A 57 -15.91 -7.26 5.64
C THR A 57 -14.47 -7.80 5.70
N VAL A 58 -13.54 -7.15 6.39
CA VAL A 58 -12.13 -7.59 6.40
C VAL A 58 -11.40 -7.38 7.74
N THR A 59 -11.85 -6.45 8.58
CA THR A 59 -11.20 -6.12 9.85
C THR A 59 -12.10 -6.47 11.04
N ARG A 60 -11.51 -6.69 12.22
CA ARG A 60 -12.21 -7.08 13.45
C ARG A 60 -11.78 -6.23 14.62
N ASP A 61 -12.73 -5.91 15.49
CA ASP A 61 -12.40 -5.18 16.70
C ASP A 61 -11.78 -6.11 17.73
N ILE A 62 -10.50 -5.89 18.03
CA ILE A 62 -9.77 -6.65 19.04
C ILE A 62 -9.43 -5.82 20.30
N LEU A 63 -9.62 -4.50 20.22
CA LEU A 63 -9.32 -3.53 21.28
C LEU A 63 -10.54 -2.72 21.70
N GLU A 64 -10.47 -2.19 22.92
CA GLU A 64 -11.31 -1.12 23.44
C GLU A 64 -10.61 0.24 23.22
N GLY A 65 -11.30 1.17 22.54
CA GLY A 65 -10.79 2.55 22.36
C GLY A 65 -9.46 2.65 21.60
N ALA A 66 -9.31 1.92 20.49
CA ALA A 66 -8.08 1.89 19.69
C ALA A 66 -7.65 3.29 19.18
N ASP A 67 -8.62 4.18 18.95
CA ASP A 67 -8.44 5.58 18.55
C ASP A 67 -7.53 6.37 19.51
N ARG A 68 -7.53 6.02 20.79
CA ARG A 68 -6.73 6.68 21.83
C ARG A 68 -5.23 6.44 21.68
N PHE A 69 -4.85 5.40 20.95
CA PHE A 69 -3.45 4.96 20.80
C PHE A 69 -2.86 5.32 19.44
N THR A 70 -3.49 6.25 18.73
CA THR A 70 -3.14 6.62 17.37
C THR A 70 -2.30 7.89 17.32
N GLU A 71 -1.20 7.83 16.58
CA GLU A 71 -0.35 8.97 16.21
C GLU A 71 -0.54 9.29 14.71
N ILE A 72 -0.72 10.57 14.39
CA ILE A 72 -0.85 11.04 12.99
C ILE A 72 0.39 11.88 12.65
N LEU A 73 1.11 11.44 11.63
CA LEU A 73 2.32 12.06 11.11
C LEU A 73 2.07 12.60 9.71
N ASN A 74 2.29 13.90 9.51
CA ASN A 74 2.27 14.47 8.17
C ASN A 74 3.55 14.05 7.42
N VAL A 75 3.40 13.37 6.29
CA VAL A 75 4.52 12.80 5.52
C VAL A 75 5.03 13.78 4.48
N THR A 76 4.16 14.64 3.95
CA THR A 76 4.54 15.55 2.85
C THR A 76 5.48 16.65 3.34
N LYS A 77 6.78 16.43 3.18
CA LYS A 77 7.77 17.50 3.00
C LYS A 77 7.80 17.87 1.52
N ASN A 78 8.08 19.15 1.28
CA ASN A 78 8.05 19.87 0.00
C ASN A 78 9.05 19.27 -1.03
N HIS A 79 8.80 18.06 -1.53
CA HIS A 79 9.66 17.37 -2.50
C HIS A 79 9.17 17.63 -3.91
N THR A 80 9.98 18.35 -4.68
CA THR A 80 9.70 18.77 -6.06
C THR A 80 9.96 17.67 -7.10
N ASN A 81 10.43 16.48 -6.70
CA ASN A 81 10.68 15.38 -7.62
C ASN A 81 10.23 14.04 -7.01
N LEU A 82 8.93 13.77 -7.08
CA LEU A 82 8.28 12.52 -6.64
C LEU A 82 8.23 11.47 -7.76
N LEU A 83 8.76 11.79 -8.94
CA LEU A 83 8.82 10.88 -10.08
C LEU A 83 10.02 9.93 -9.93
N ASN A 84 9.74 8.63 -9.93
CA ASN A 84 10.72 7.57 -9.82
C ASN A 84 10.64 6.61 -11.00
N ILE A 85 11.79 6.13 -11.46
CA ILE A 85 11.90 5.12 -12.54
C ILE A 85 12.56 3.90 -11.92
N THR A 86 11.86 2.77 -11.89
CA THR A 86 12.37 1.53 -11.32
C THR A 86 12.43 0.44 -12.38
N PHE A 87 13.56 -0.25 -12.43
CA PHE A 87 13.84 -1.34 -13.35
C PHE A 87 13.52 -2.66 -12.66
N CYS A 88 12.58 -3.42 -13.23
CA CYS A 88 12.12 -4.68 -12.69
C CYS A 88 12.48 -5.82 -13.66
N PRO A 89 13.39 -6.73 -13.30
CA PRO A 89 13.84 -7.79 -14.18
C PRO A 89 12.80 -8.90 -14.41
N ASP A 90 11.71 -8.89 -13.66
CA ASP A 90 10.61 -9.85 -13.74
C ASP A 90 9.36 -9.27 -13.06
N LEU A 91 8.28 -10.05 -13.11
CA LEU A 91 6.98 -9.70 -12.56
C LEU A 91 6.98 -9.64 -11.01
N ASP A 92 7.76 -10.50 -10.35
CA ASP A 92 7.87 -10.50 -8.89
C ASP A 92 8.47 -9.17 -8.39
N CYS A 93 9.51 -8.67 -9.07
CA CYS A 93 10.06 -7.34 -8.78
C CYS A 93 9.05 -6.22 -9.05
N LEU A 94 8.22 -6.33 -10.09
CA LEU A 94 7.16 -5.36 -10.35
C LEU A 94 6.14 -5.31 -9.19
N PHE A 95 5.75 -6.47 -8.65
CA PHE A 95 4.90 -6.54 -7.46
C PHE A 95 5.58 -6.00 -6.21
N ASP A 96 6.87 -6.29 -6.01
CA ASP A 96 7.64 -5.74 -4.89
C ASP A 96 7.62 -4.21 -4.91
N VAL A 97 7.82 -3.61 -6.09
CA VAL A 97 7.77 -2.14 -6.23
C VAL A 97 6.37 -1.61 -6.02
N TYR A 98 5.34 -2.25 -6.59
CA TYR A 98 3.95 -1.83 -6.42
C TYR A 98 3.51 -1.86 -4.95
N PHE A 99 3.92 -2.89 -4.20
CA PHE A 99 3.58 -3.09 -2.79
C PHE A 99 4.68 -2.64 -1.81
N ASP A 100 5.63 -1.80 -2.23
CA ASP A 100 6.76 -1.32 -1.40
C ASP A 100 6.31 -0.66 -0.06
N GLY A 101 5.13 -0.05 -0.03
CA GLY A 101 4.53 0.49 1.20
C GLY A 101 3.90 -0.54 2.13
N PHE A 102 3.86 -1.83 1.77
CA PHE A 102 3.12 -2.88 2.45
C PHE A 102 4.06 -3.85 3.16
N GLN A 103 3.78 -4.09 4.44
CA GLN A 103 4.54 -4.98 5.29
C GLN A 103 3.57 -5.84 6.09
N VAL A 104 3.83 -7.15 6.10
CA VAL A 104 3.09 -8.11 6.90
C VAL A 104 4.13 -8.93 7.65
N GLU A 105 4.08 -8.92 8.97
CA GLU A 105 5.00 -9.70 9.78
C GLU A 105 4.92 -11.20 9.40
N PHE A 106 6.07 -11.89 9.40
CA PHE A 106 6.25 -13.26 8.89
C PHE A 106 6.12 -13.46 7.38
N ALA A 107 5.83 -12.42 6.60
CA ALA A 107 5.76 -12.49 5.14
C ALA A 107 7.03 -11.93 4.49
N ASP A 108 7.72 -12.73 3.67
CA ASP A 108 8.87 -12.24 2.89
C ASP A 108 8.40 -11.43 1.67
N LYS A 109 7.21 -11.76 1.15
CA LYS A 109 6.60 -11.12 -0.03
C LYS A 109 5.15 -10.74 0.31
N PRO A 110 4.92 -9.60 1.00
CA PRO A 110 3.60 -9.18 1.47
C PRO A 110 2.51 -9.22 0.39
N TRP A 111 2.84 -8.82 -0.83
CA TRP A 111 1.92 -8.86 -1.96
C TRP A 111 1.38 -10.25 -2.25
N LYS A 112 2.14 -11.31 -1.97
CA LYS A 112 1.66 -12.68 -2.13
C LYS A 112 0.44 -12.92 -1.27
N LEU A 113 0.40 -12.41 -0.04
CA LEU A 113 -0.73 -12.52 0.91
C LEU A 113 -1.89 -11.57 0.59
N LEU A 114 -1.58 -10.47 -0.09
CA LEU A 114 -2.50 -9.35 -0.32
C LEU A 114 -3.21 -9.39 -1.68
N THR A 115 -2.82 -10.24 -2.64
CA THR A 115 -3.49 -10.30 -3.96
C THR A 115 -4.39 -11.54 -4.09
N THR A 116 -5.67 -11.39 -4.46
CA THR A 116 -6.66 -12.50 -4.56
C THR A 116 -6.36 -13.51 -5.66
N SER A 117 -5.79 -13.04 -6.76
CA SER A 117 -5.61 -13.83 -7.98
C SER A 117 -4.37 -13.33 -8.72
N ARG A 118 -3.57 -14.28 -9.23
CA ARG A 118 -2.50 -14.03 -10.19
C ARG A 118 -2.91 -14.35 -11.62
N SER A 119 -4.21 -14.36 -11.92
CA SER A 119 -4.65 -14.52 -13.31
C SER A 119 -4.04 -13.40 -14.14
N LEU A 120 -3.47 -13.75 -15.29
CA LEU A 120 -2.79 -12.78 -16.18
C LEU A 120 -3.69 -11.59 -16.48
N HIS A 121 -4.99 -11.82 -16.66
CA HIS A 121 -5.97 -10.77 -16.90
C HIS A 121 -6.05 -9.74 -15.77
N MET A 122 -6.11 -10.15 -14.50
CA MET A 122 -6.20 -9.21 -13.37
C MET A 122 -4.89 -8.42 -13.17
N ILE A 123 -3.76 -9.08 -13.42
CA ILE A 123 -2.44 -8.44 -13.37
C ILE A 123 -2.33 -7.39 -14.48
N SER A 124 -2.78 -7.75 -15.68
CA SER A 124 -2.76 -6.92 -16.88
C SER A 124 -3.63 -5.68 -16.71
N ASP A 125 -4.86 -5.84 -16.24
CA ASP A 125 -5.77 -4.74 -15.92
C ASP A 125 -5.17 -3.79 -14.87
N ARG A 126 -4.60 -4.33 -13.78
CA ARG A 126 -3.96 -3.54 -12.72
C ARG A 126 -2.79 -2.69 -13.21
N PHE A 127 -1.97 -3.24 -14.12
CA PHE A 127 -0.78 -2.57 -14.64
C PHE A 127 -1.03 -1.83 -15.97
N GLY A 128 -2.27 -1.80 -16.47
CA GLY A 128 -2.64 -1.11 -17.70
C GLY A 128 -2.02 -1.71 -18.97
N LEU A 129 -1.74 -3.01 -18.97
CA LEU A 129 -1.05 -3.74 -20.03
C LEU A 129 -1.95 -4.83 -20.62
N PRO A 130 -1.70 -5.32 -21.85
CA PRO A 130 -2.42 -6.47 -22.38
C PRO A 130 -1.90 -7.80 -21.79
N ASP A 131 -2.77 -8.81 -21.68
CA ASP A 131 -2.43 -10.15 -21.15
C ASP A 131 -1.16 -10.78 -21.74
N MET A 132 -0.93 -10.57 -23.04
CA MET A 132 0.26 -11.09 -23.74
C MET A 132 1.58 -10.46 -23.28
N ALA A 133 1.53 -9.25 -22.70
CA ALA A 133 2.71 -8.52 -22.21
C ALA A 133 3.16 -9.01 -20.81
N MET A 134 2.37 -9.85 -20.15
CA MET A 134 2.67 -10.45 -18.84
C MET A 134 3.32 -11.84 -18.94
N GLY A 135 3.83 -12.20 -20.12
CA GLY A 135 4.47 -13.47 -20.37
C GLY A 135 5.82 -13.66 -19.65
N PHE A 136 6.29 -14.90 -19.61
CA PHE A 136 7.59 -15.25 -19.02
C PHE A 136 8.76 -14.60 -19.77
N GLY A 137 9.76 -14.12 -19.03
CA GLY A 137 10.99 -13.53 -19.58
C GLY A 137 10.90 -12.06 -19.96
N GLN A 138 9.72 -11.45 -19.82
CA GLN A 138 9.52 -10.03 -20.03
C GLN A 138 10.26 -9.19 -18.97
N LYS A 139 10.72 -8.01 -19.39
CA LYS A 139 11.40 -7.03 -18.53
C LYS A 139 10.53 -5.79 -18.40
N PHE A 140 10.45 -5.24 -17.20
CA PHE A 140 9.54 -4.14 -16.90
C PHE A 140 10.30 -2.92 -16.41
N VAL A 141 9.85 -1.73 -16.81
CA VAL A 141 10.21 -0.48 -16.14
C VAL A 141 8.92 0.14 -15.65
N ILE A 142 8.87 0.48 -14.36
CA ILE A 142 7.75 1.21 -13.77
C ILE A 142 8.18 2.65 -13.51
N VAL A 143 7.46 3.58 -14.13
CA VAL A 143 7.53 5.01 -13.82
C VAL A 143 6.43 5.30 -12.82
N SER A 144 6.73 5.95 -11.70
CA SER A 144 5.75 6.22 -10.65
C SER A 144 5.87 7.62 -10.10
N TYR A 145 4.74 8.21 -9.73
CA TYR A 145 4.62 9.44 -8.98
C TYR A 145 3.84 9.13 -7.71
N ARG A 146 4.51 9.20 -6.56
CA ARG A 146 3.93 8.84 -5.26
C ARG A 146 3.77 10.06 -4.38
N ARG A 147 2.58 10.27 -3.84
CA ARG A 147 2.25 11.39 -2.95
C ARG A 147 1.67 10.89 -1.62
N PRO A 148 2.50 10.36 -0.72
CA PRO A 148 2.05 10.05 0.64
C PRO A 148 1.74 11.36 1.39
N LEU A 149 0.58 11.41 2.03
CA LEU A 149 0.10 12.61 2.73
C LEU A 149 0.23 12.48 4.23
N LYS A 150 -0.37 11.43 4.79
CA LYS A 150 -0.38 11.18 6.23
C LYS A 150 -0.01 9.73 6.48
N ARG A 151 0.70 9.51 7.57
CA ARG A 151 1.00 8.21 8.13
C ARG A 151 0.34 8.15 9.50
N ILE A 152 -0.43 7.11 9.72
CA ILE A 152 -1.19 6.88 10.93
C ILE A 152 -0.62 5.61 11.55
N LYS A 153 -0.16 5.65 12.80
CA LYS A 153 0.46 4.50 13.47
C LYS A 153 0.08 4.37 14.95
N THR A 154 0.33 3.21 15.53
CA THR A 154 0.26 3.00 16.98
C THR A 154 1.44 3.67 17.72
N TYR A 155 1.28 3.93 19.02
CA TYR A 155 2.40 4.32 19.89
C TYR A 155 3.40 3.18 20.14
N ASP A 156 4.66 3.51 20.42
CA ASP A 156 5.73 2.52 20.59
C ASP A 156 5.48 1.51 21.73
N ASN A 157 4.71 1.87 22.77
CA ASN A 157 4.35 0.99 23.89
C ASN A 157 2.91 0.43 23.79
N PHE A 158 2.27 0.54 22.63
CA PHE A 158 0.87 0.20 22.39
C PHE A 158 0.46 -1.15 22.96
N THR A 159 1.21 -2.22 22.68
CA THR A 159 0.88 -3.59 23.12
C THR A 159 0.89 -3.79 24.62
N GLN A 160 1.51 -2.87 25.38
CA GLN A 160 1.57 -2.91 26.84
C GLN A 160 0.41 -2.14 27.49
N ILE A 161 -0.14 -1.15 26.80
CA ILE A 161 -1.14 -0.21 27.32
C ILE A 161 -2.54 -0.42 26.73
N ALA A 162 -2.64 -1.12 25.61
CA ALA A 162 -3.90 -1.34 24.92
C ALA A 162 -4.83 -2.24 25.73
N GLU A 163 -6.08 -1.82 25.86
CA GLU A 163 -7.14 -2.61 26.49
C GLU A 163 -7.72 -3.57 25.45
N LEU A 164 -7.47 -4.86 25.61
CA LEU A 164 -8.06 -5.91 24.76
C LEU A 164 -9.54 -6.10 25.10
N LYS A 165 -10.36 -6.42 24.09
CA LYS A 165 -11.74 -6.88 24.34
C LYS A 165 -11.76 -8.11 25.25
N SER A 166 -12.74 -8.19 26.14
CA SER A 166 -12.84 -9.29 27.10
C SER A 166 -12.92 -10.67 26.43
N THR A 167 -13.66 -10.77 25.33
CA THR A 167 -13.80 -12.02 24.55
C THR A 167 -12.46 -12.50 24.00
N LEU A 168 -11.61 -11.57 23.55
CA LEU A 168 -10.26 -11.87 23.09
C LEU A 168 -9.39 -12.36 24.25
N VAL A 169 -9.42 -11.68 25.40
CA VAL A 169 -8.66 -12.08 26.59
C VAL A 169 -9.04 -13.49 27.04
N GLU A 170 -10.32 -13.82 27.04
CA GLU A 170 -10.83 -15.16 27.35
C GLU A 170 -10.33 -16.19 26.33
N LYS A 171 -10.40 -15.88 25.03
CA LYS A 171 -9.89 -16.76 23.99
C LYS A 171 -8.40 -17.05 24.16
N ILE A 172 -7.57 -16.03 24.45
CA ILE A 172 -6.12 -16.18 24.68
C ILE A 172 -5.85 -17.13 25.86
N LYS A 173 -6.65 -17.06 26.93
CA LYS A 173 -6.52 -17.95 28.09
C LYS A 173 -6.81 -19.40 27.71
N CYS A 174 -7.81 -19.65 26.87
CA CYS A 174 -8.22 -20.98 26.43
C CYS A 174 -7.24 -21.68 25.49
N ILE A 175 -6.37 -20.93 24.81
CA ILE A 175 -5.35 -21.53 23.92
C ILE A 175 -4.39 -22.42 24.71
N SER A 176 -4.28 -23.67 24.28
CA SER A 176 -3.35 -24.67 24.81
C SER A 176 -2.20 -24.91 23.85
N ILE A 177 -0.97 -24.87 24.37
CA ILE A 177 0.25 -25.13 23.60
C ILE A 177 0.20 -26.56 23.04
N GLY A 178 0.61 -26.70 21.77
CA GLY A 178 0.61 -27.97 21.04
C GLY A 178 -0.69 -28.29 20.29
N ILE A 179 -1.73 -27.46 20.39
CA ILE A 179 -3.00 -27.65 19.67
C ILE A 179 -3.17 -26.59 18.58
N GLU A 180 -2.65 -26.87 17.38
CA GLU A 180 -2.67 -25.92 16.25
C GLU A 180 -4.08 -25.49 15.82
N SER A 181 -5.08 -26.36 15.94
CA SER A 181 -6.46 -26.01 15.56
C SER A 181 -7.02 -24.84 16.39
N MET A 182 -6.56 -24.65 17.63
CA MET A 182 -6.96 -23.50 18.44
C MET A 182 -6.39 -22.19 17.91
N VAL A 183 -5.23 -22.23 17.22
CA VAL A 183 -4.64 -21.07 16.54
C VAL A 183 -5.47 -20.71 15.32
N THR A 184 -5.84 -21.70 14.49
CA THR A 184 -6.69 -21.44 13.33
C THR A 184 -8.08 -20.94 13.72
N ASP A 185 -8.67 -21.47 14.80
CA ASP A 185 -9.95 -21.00 15.33
C ASP A 185 -9.86 -19.57 15.87
N PHE A 186 -8.74 -19.24 16.53
CA PHE A 186 -8.48 -17.88 16.98
C PHE A 186 -8.39 -16.90 15.79
N ILE A 187 -7.62 -17.25 14.76
CA ILE A 187 -7.43 -16.41 13.57
C ILE A 187 -8.76 -16.19 12.86
N ALA A 188 -9.57 -17.25 12.73
CA ALA A 188 -10.90 -17.19 12.17
C ALA A 188 -11.89 -16.34 12.98
N GLU A 189 -11.57 -15.96 14.22
CA GLU A 189 -12.43 -15.17 15.12
C GLU A 189 -11.92 -13.73 15.33
N TYR A 190 -10.60 -13.53 15.40
CA TYR A 190 -9.97 -12.25 15.76
C TYR A 190 -8.97 -11.73 14.73
N GLY A 191 -8.60 -12.54 13.73
CA GLY A 191 -7.50 -12.26 12.80
C GLY A 191 -6.16 -12.79 13.32
N SER A 192 -5.17 -12.81 12.42
CA SER A 192 -3.79 -13.22 12.70
C SER A 192 -2.88 -12.03 13.00
N HIS A 193 -3.19 -10.88 12.40
CA HIS A 193 -2.45 -9.64 12.55
C HIS A 193 -3.35 -8.52 13.02
N TYR A 194 -2.78 -7.37 13.33
CA TYR A 194 -3.50 -6.11 13.52
C TYR A 194 -2.85 -4.99 12.72
N ILE A 195 -3.64 -3.97 12.41
CA ILE A 195 -3.17 -2.77 11.71
C ILE A 195 -2.34 -1.93 12.68
N ASP A 196 -1.03 -1.97 12.52
CA ASP A 196 -0.08 -1.20 13.34
C ASP A 196 0.17 0.19 12.76
N GLU A 197 0.25 0.27 11.44
CA GLU A 197 0.45 1.52 10.71
C GLU A 197 -0.25 1.44 9.35
N TYR A 198 -0.74 2.57 8.86
CA TYR A 198 -1.10 2.73 7.46
C TYR A 198 -0.73 4.13 6.97
N THR A 199 -0.50 4.24 5.66
CA THR A 199 -0.20 5.51 4.99
C THR A 199 -1.29 5.81 3.98
N ILE A 200 -1.86 7.01 4.08
CA ILE A 200 -2.80 7.54 3.10
C ILE A 200 -2.11 8.48 2.11
N GLY A 201 -2.57 8.45 0.88
CA GLY A 201 -2.08 9.27 -0.22
C GLY A 201 -2.50 8.70 -1.54
N ASP A 202 -1.78 9.09 -2.60
CA ASP A 202 -2.09 8.66 -3.95
C ASP A 202 -0.82 8.19 -4.66
N THR A 203 -0.99 7.26 -5.58
CA THR A 203 0.09 6.84 -6.47
C THR A 203 -0.44 6.74 -7.89
N VAL A 204 0.30 7.34 -8.82
CA VAL A 204 0.09 7.20 -10.26
C VAL A 204 1.31 6.52 -10.84
N PHE A 205 1.12 5.57 -11.74
CA PHE A 205 2.23 4.83 -12.32
C PHE A 205 1.93 4.41 -13.75
N GLN A 206 3.00 4.04 -14.46
CA GLN A 206 2.96 3.53 -15.81
C GLN A 206 3.98 2.40 -15.91
N VAL A 207 3.55 1.24 -16.41
CA VAL A 207 4.43 0.09 -16.62
C VAL A 207 4.77 -0.02 -18.10
N LEU A 208 6.05 -0.16 -18.40
CA LEU A 208 6.59 -0.32 -19.74
C LEU A 208 7.25 -1.69 -19.85
N VAL A 209 7.00 -2.38 -20.95
CA VAL A 209 7.55 -3.72 -21.20
C VAL A 209 8.64 -3.64 -22.26
N TYR A 210 9.74 -4.34 -22.03
CA TYR A 210 10.93 -4.29 -22.87
C TYR A 210 11.39 -5.69 -23.27
N LEU A 211 11.85 -5.77 -24.52
CA LEU A 211 12.77 -6.82 -24.92
C LEU A 211 14.07 -6.70 -24.09
N PRO A 212 14.71 -7.81 -23.68
CA PRO A 212 15.89 -7.79 -22.83
C PRO A 212 17.03 -6.90 -23.32
N VAL A 213 17.26 -6.86 -24.64
CA VAL A 213 18.31 -6.02 -25.24
C VAL A 213 18.10 -4.53 -24.98
N PHE A 214 16.86 -4.04 -25.12
CA PHE A 214 16.54 -2.62 -24.92
C PHE A 214 16.49 -2.27 -23.43
N TYR A 215 16.02 -3.19 -22.60
CA TYR A 215 16.10 -3.06 -21.15
C TYR A 215 17.54 -2.87 -20.68
N ASP A 216 18.46 -3.75 -21.10
CA ASP A 216 19.87 -3.68 -20.71
C ASP A 216 20.55 -2.41 -21.23
N MET A 217 20.20 -1.96 -22.44
CA MET A 217 20.69 -0.69 -22.97
C MET A 217 20.23 0.49 -22.13
N PHE A 218 18.94 0.55 -21.79
CA PHE A 218 18.39 1.63 -20.99
C PHE A 218 18.98 1.61 -19.57
N TYR A 219 19.04 0.43 -18.95
CA TYR A 219 19.64 0.26 -17.62
C TYR A 219 21.09 0.73 -17.59
N LYS A 220 21.90 0.35 -18.58
CA LYS A 220 23.28 0.84 -18.74
C LYS A 220 23.34 2.35 -18.94
N CYS A 221 22.40 2.93 -19.70
CA CYS A 221 22.33 4.38 -19.86
C CYS A 221 22.14 5.05 -18.49
N VAL A 222 21.16 4.59 -17.70
CA VAL A 222 20.87 5.14 -16.36
C VAL A 222 22.06 5.01 -15.43
N LEU A 223 22.76 3.85 -15.41
CA LEU A 223 23.99 3.67 -14.64
C LEU A 223 25.11 4.64 -15.03
N ASN A 224 25.13 5.11 -16.28
CA ASN A 224 26.12 6.04 -16.80
C ASN A 224 25.61 7.49 -16.85
N ASN A 225 24.62 7.86 -16.03
CA ASN A 225 23.97 9.17 -16.01
C ASN A 225 23.35 9.55 -17.36
N CYS A 226 22.36 8.75 -17.77
CA CYS A 226 21.56 8.97 -18.98
C CYS A 226 21.09 10.43 -19.08
N SER A 227 21.19 11.02 -20.28
CA SER A 227 20.66 12.37 -20.49
C SER A 227 19.12 12.36 -20.41
N GLU A 228 18.51 13.52 -20.20
CA GLU A 228 17.05 13.63 -20.14
C GLU A 228 16.40 13.26 -21.48
N SER A 229 17.02 13.63 -22.60
CA SER A 229 16.56 13.26 -23.94
C SER A 229 16.69 11.76 -24.20
N ASP A 230 17.79 11.14 -23.78
CA ASP A 230 17.99 9.70 -23.94
C ASP A 230 17.01 8.93 -23.04
N THR A 231 16.77 9.40 -21.81
CA THR A 231 15.79 8.82 -20.90
C THR A 231 14.38 8.89 -21.50
N ALA A 232 13.98 10.05 -22.03
CA ALA A 232 12.70 10.19 -22.72
C ALA A 232 12.60 9.25 -23.93
N LEU A 233 13.68 9.12 -24.72
CA LEU A 233 13.73 8.22 -25.87
C LEU A 233 13.58 6.75 -25.45
N TYR A 234 14.30 6.30 -24.44
CA TYR A 234 14.22 4.93 -23.94
C TYR A 234 12.86 4.60 -23.32
N LEU A 235 12.17 5.58 -22.73
CA LEU A 235 10.80 5.42 -22.20
C LEU A 235 9.71 5.50 -23.28
N SER A 236 10.06 5.85 -24.52
CA SER A 236 9.11 6.01 -25.62
C SER A 236 8.74 4.68 -26.29
N PRO A 237 7.65 4.65 -27.09
CA PRO A 237 7.24 3.49 -27.87
C PRO A 237 8.31 2.93 -28.82
N VAL A 238 9.35 3.71 -29.13
CA VAL A 238 10.44 3.30 -30.04
C VAL A 238 11.28 2.16 -29.46
N TYR A 239 11.40 2.08 -28.13
CA TYR A 239 12.25 1.10 -27.43
C TYR A 239 11.49 0.10 -26.55
N THR A 240 10.20 0.31 -26.37
CA THR A 240 9.33 -0.57 -25.59
C THR A 240 8.56 -1.53 -26.49
N GLU A 241 8.36 -2.76 -26.02
CA GLU A 241 7.45 -3.71 -26.66
C GLU A 241 5.98 -3.33 -26.39
N TYR A 242 5.68 -2.93 -25.15
CA TYR A 242 4.36 -2.44 -24.77
C TYR A 242 4.46 -1.19 -23.90
N GLN A 243 3.58 -0.24 -24.20
CA GLN A 243 3.33 0.95 -23.39
C GLN A 243 2.07 0.70 -22.56
N GLY A 244 2.24 0.55 -21.25
CA GLY A 244 1.10 0.47 -20.35
C GLY A 244 0.36 1.80 -20.29
N GLN A 245 -0.94 1.71 -20.06
CA GLN A 245 -1.75 2.87 -19.68
C GLN A 245 -1.25 3.42 -18.34
N VAL A 246 -1.38 4.72 -18.15
CA VAL A 246 -1.12 5.35 -16.85
C VAL A 246 -2.28 5.02 -15.94
N THR A 247 -2.01 4.32 -14.85
CA THR A 247 -3.01 3.89 -13.87
C THR A 247 -2.79 4.60 -12.54
N SER A 248 -3.85 4.67 -11.73
CA SER A 248 -3.83 5.35 -10.44
C SER A 248 -4.44 4.50 -9.33
N ILE A 249 -4.08 4.86 -8.10
CA ILE A 249 -4.55 4.25 -6.87
C ILE A 249 -5.26 5.35 -6.10
N GLY A 250 -6.59 5.30 -6.14
CA GLY A 250 -7.50 6.35 -5.67
C GLY A 250 -8.46 6.82 -6.75
N SER A 251 -8.75 8.12 -6.80
CA SER A 251 -9.65 8.73 -7.77
C SER A 251 -9.27 8.40 -9.23
N LYS A 252 -10.10 7.61 -9.93
CA LYS A 252 -9.84 7.15 -11.31
C LYS A 252 -10.43 8.09 -12.38
N ASP A 253 -11.74 8.33 -12.37
CA ASP A 253 -12.47 8.87 -13.53
C ASP A 253 -12.04 10.29 -13.97
N ILE A 254 -11.77 11.19 -13.02
CA ILE A 254 -11.33 12.56 -13.34
C ILE A 254 -9.86 12.57 -13.77
N MET A 255 -9.07 11.61 -13.29
CA MET A 255 -7.63 11.56 -13.49
C MET A 255 -7.26 11.07 -14.89
N GLU A 256 -7.98 10.07 -15.42
CA GLU A 256 -7.73 9.48 -16.74
C GLU A 256 -7.79 10.52 -17.86
N LYS A 257 -8.87 11.32 -17.91
CA LYS A 257 -9.02 12.37 -18.93
C LYS A 257 -7.96 13.46 -18.84
N TRP A 258 -7.57 13.82 -17.61
CA TRP A 258 -6.50 14.81 -17.39
C TRP A 258 -5.16 14.25 -17.90
N ILE A 259 -4.86 12.98 -17.61
CA ILE A 259 -3.63 12.31 -18.08
C ILE A 259 -3.57 12.29 -19.61
N GLU A 260 -4.63 11.82 -20.27
CA GLU A 260 -4.66 11.72 -21.74
C GLU A 260 -4.49 13.06 -22.43
N THR A 261 -4.88 14.16 -21.78
CA THR A 261 -4.79 15.51 -22.35
C THR A 261 -3.43 16.16 -22.09
N ASN A 262 -2.89 16.00 -20.88
CA ASN A 262 -1.76 16.79 -20.40
C ASN A 262 -0.41 16.07 -20.46
N LEU A 263 -0.41 14.73 -20.53
CA LEU A 263 0.81 13.92 -20.54
C LEU A 263 1.15 13.37 -21.94
N GLN A 264 0.62 14.00 -22.99
CA GLN A 264 0.98 13.64 -24.37
C GLN A 264 2.41 14.07 -24.68
N MET A 265 3.18 13.12 -25.20
CA MET A 265 4.50 13.32 -25.78
C MET A 265 4.47 12.89 -27.25
N GLU A 266 5.50 13.32 -28.00
CA GLU A 266 5.65 13.00 -29.40
C GLU A 266 6.96 12.22 -29.61
N THR A 267 6.93 11.16 -30.40
CA THR A 267 8.14 10.42 -30.78
C THR A 267 8.96 11.24 -31.76
N SER A 268 10.21 10.84 -32.01
CA SER A 268 11.03 11.44 -33.06
C SER A 268 10.46 11.29 -34.47
N GLN A 269 9.46 10.41 -34.66
CA GLN A 269 8.76 10.18 -35.92
C GLN A 269 7.44 10.94 -36.04
N GLY A 270 7.02 11.64 -34.99
CA GLY A 270 5.79 12.43 -34.97
C GLY A 270 4.57 11.73 -34.36
N ASP A 271 4.73 10.50 -33.86
CA ASP A 271 3.64 9.74 -33.25
C ASP A 271 3.37 10.23 -31.83
N LYS A 272 2.09 10.41 -31.48
CA LYS A 272 1.69 10.83 -30.15
C LYS A 272 1.49 9.63 -29.22
N TYR A 273 1.95 9.77 -27.98
CA TYR A 273 1.76 8.76 -26.94
C TYR A 273 1.64 9.43 -25.56
N VAL A 274 1.06 8.73 -24.60
CA VAL A 274 0.96 9.20 -23.21
C VAL A 274 2.17 8.68 -22.42
N SER A 275 2.82 9.56 -21.67
CA SER A 275 3.92 9.16 -20.79
C SER A 275 3.89 9.87 -19.44
N LEU A 276 3.95 9.11 -18.36
CA LEU A 276 4.08 9.68 -17.01
C LEU A 276 5.39 10.47 -16.85
N TYR A 277 6.40 10.17 -17.67
CA TYR A 277 7.65 10.91 -17.69
C TYR A 277 7.47 12.37 -18.14
N ALA A 278 6.36 12.74 -18.78
CA ALA A 278 6.02 14.12 -19.12
C ALA A 278 5.93 15.05 -17.87
N LEU A 279 5.75 14.49 -16.67
CA LEU A 279 5.80 15.24 -15.41
C LEU A 279 7.22 15.69 -15.03
N LYS A 280 8.25 15.10 -15.63
CA LYS A 280 9.64 15.42 -15.29
C LYS A 280 9.90 16.90 -15.54
N ASN A 281 10.44 17.58 -14.53
CA ASN A 281 10.77 19.01 -14.58
C ASN A 281 9.57 19.93 -14.89
N ARG A 282 8.33 19.46 -14.68
CA ARG A 282 7.08 20.20 -14.93
C ARG A 282 6.28 20.41 -13.63
N PRO A 283 6.71 21.34 -12.75
CA PRO A 283 6.05 21.57 -11.46
C PRO A 283 4.63 22.14 -11.58
N ASP A 284 4.29 22.74 -12.73
CA ASP A 284 2.93 23.10 -13.12
C ASP A 284 2.03 21.86 -13.20
N LEU A 285 2.41 20.87 -14.01
CA LEU A 285 1.66 19.62 -14.19
C LEU A 285 1.61 18.80 -12.91
N CYS A 286 2.69 18.75 -12.13
CA CYS A 286 2.68 18.05 -10.84
C CYS A 286 1.69 18.68 -9.85
N ARG A 287 1.54 20.00 -9.84
CA ARG A 287 0.55 20.69 -8.98
C ARG A 287 -0.86 20.42 -9.45
N GLU A 288 -1.12 20.46 -10.75
CA GLU A 288 -2.43 20.13 -11.31
C GLU A 288 -2.82 18.68 -11.01
N LEU A 289 -1.91 17.72 -11.25
CA LEU A 289 -2.12 16.32 -10.89
C LEU A 289 -2.46 16.16 -9.40
N ALA A 290 -1.78 16.90 -8.53
CA ALA A 290 -2.04 16.90 -7.10
C ALA A 290 -3.43 17.44 -6.72
N THR A 291 -4.11 18.22 -7.57
CA THR A 291 -5.51 18.64 -7.34
C THR A 291 -6.53 17.55 -7.65
N HIS A 292 -6.15 16.58 -8.48
CA HIS A 292 -6.97 15.42 -8.83
C HIS A 292 -6.75 14.21 -7.90
N MET A 293 -5.73 14.29 -7.06
CA MET A 293 -5.40 13.32 -6.02
C MET A 293 -6.16 13.68 -4.74
N ASP A 294 -7.12 12.82 -4.36
CA ASP A 294 -8.03 13.05 -3.23
C ASP A 294 -7.37 12.78 -1.86
N GLY A 295 -6.22 12.10 -1.84
CA GLY A 295 -5.47 11.83 -0.63
C GLY A 295 -6.10 10.80 0.30
N GLN A 296 -7.09 10.05 -0.17
CA GLN A 296 -7.92 9.16 0.65
C GLN A 296 -7.52 7.69 0.54
N SER A 297 -6.68 7.35 -0.44
CA SER A 297 -6.30 5.95 -0.67
C SER A 297 -5.22 5.48 0.27
N VAL A 298 -5.31 4.22 0.66
CA VAL A 298 -4.24 3.57 1.42
C VAL A 298 -3.17 3.06 0.45
N VAL A 299 -1.99 3.64 0.58
CA VAL A 299 -0.80 3.37 -0.26
C VAL A 299 0.33 2.69 0.52
N GLY A 300 0.09 2.40 1.79
CA GLY A 300 0.98 1.60 2.62
C GLY A 300 0.25 1.07 3.86
N LEU A 301 0.66 -0.10 4.32
CA LEU A 301 0.03 -0.83 5.42
C LEU A 301 1.08 -1.67 6.12
N HIS A 302 1.11 -1.61 7.45
CA HIS A 302 1.95 -2.46 8.28
C HIS A 302 1.08 -3.28 9.21
N LEU A 303 1.18 -4.60 9.06
CA LEU A 303 0.45 -5.57 9.87
C LEU A 303 1.42 -6.29 10.81
N LYS A 304 1.17 -6.17 12.12
CA LYS A 304 1.92 -6.88 13.17
C LYS A 304 1.12 -8.04 13.73
N VAL A 305 1.80 -9.03 14.29
CA VAL A 305 1.15 -10.25 14.77
C VAL A 305 0.37 -10.00 16.06
N VAL A 306 -0.84 -10.55 16.13
CA VAL A 306 -1.73 -10.40 17.28
C VAL A 306 -1.19 -11.09 18.55
N SER A 307 -0.27 -12.05 18.40
CA SER A 307 0.37 -12.72 19.53
C SER A 307 1.21 -11.76 20.38
N THR A 308 1.60 -10.59 19.87
CA THR A 308 2.29 -9.55 20.66
C THR A 308 1.53 -9.12 21.91
N PHE A 309 0.20 -9.28 21.92
CA PHE A 309 -0.66 -8.99 23.08
C PHE A 309 -0.70 -10.13 24.13
N PHE A 310 -0.10 -11.29 23.88
CA PHE A 310 -0.18 -12.44 24.77
C PHE A 310 0.78 -12.27 25.94
N ALA A 311 0.28 -12.15 27.17
CA ALA A 311 1.13 -11.93 28.35
C ALA A 311 2.12 -13.08 28.62
N ASP A 312 1.73 -14.32 28.35
CA ASP A 312 2.58 -15.51 28.52
C ASP A 312 3.60 -15.62 27.36
N PRO A 313 4.92 -15.51 27.63
CA PRO A 313 5.93 -15.53 26.58
C PRO A 313 6.07 -16.88 25.88
N VAL A 314 5.81 -18.00 26.57
CA VAL A 314 5.89 -19.34 25.97
C VAL A 314 4.74 -19.53 25.00
N LYS A 315 3.52 -19.18 25.44
CA LYS A 315 2.33 -19.22 24.57
C LYS A 315 2.46 -18.27 23.39
N ARG A 316 2.99 -17.06 23.61
CA ARG A 316 3.27 -16.07 22.56
C ARG A 316 4.18 -16.64 21.48
N THR A 317 5.31 -17.22 21.88
CA THR A 317 6.31 -17.78 20.97
C THR A 317 5.72 -18.93 20.17
N TRP A 318 5.07 -19.88 20.86
CA TRP A 318 4.43 -21.01 20.19
C TRP A 318 3.34 -20.59 19.20
N PHE A 319 2.48 -19.63 19.56
CA PHE A 319 1.46 -19.11 18.63
C PHE A 319 2.10 -18.45 17.41
N ALA A 320 3.15 -17.65 17.63
CA ALA A 320 3.89 -16.99 16.56
C ALA A 320 4.54 -18.01 15.61
N GLU A 321 5.14 -19.08 16.12
CA GLU A 321 5.74 -20.15 15.30
C GLU A 321 4.69 -20.87 14.43
N VAL A 322 3.53 -21.22 15.01
CA VAL A 322 2.43 -21.83 14.25
C VAL A 322 1.93 -20.90 13.14
N LEU A 323 1.76 -19.61 13.46
CA LEU A 323 1.33 -18.62 12.49
C LEU A 323 2.37 -18.40 11.38
N ASP A 324 3.64 -18.26 11.71
CA ASP A 324 4.75 -18.11 10.77
C ASP A 324 4.81 -19.28 9.78
N ASN A 325 4.67 -20.52 10.29
CA ASN A 325 4.58 -21.71 9.44
C ASN A 325 3.41 -21.63 8.46
N HIS A 326 2.22 -21.21 8.91
CA HIS A 326 1.07 -21.04 8.03
C HIS A 326 1.28 -19.94 6.98
N VAL A 327 1.87 -18.80 7.36
CA VAL A 327 2.17 -17.70 6.43
C VAL A 327 3.16 -18.17 5.36
N LYS A 328 4.28 -18.78 5.75
CA LYS A 328 5.29 -19.30 4.82
C LYS A 328 4.75 -20.37 3.89
N LEU A 329 3.98 -21.33 4.42
CA LEU A 329 3.32 -22.34 3.60
C LEU A 329 2.37 -21.70 2.59
N ARG A 330 1.71 -20.59 2.93
CA ARG A 330 0.86 -19.87 1.98
C ARG A 330 1.70 -19.17 0.91
N GLU A 331 2.74 -18.43 1.27
CA GLU A 331 3.58 -17.71 0.32
C GLU A 331 4.24 -18.60 -0.75
N VAL A 332 4.56 -19.85 -0.41
CA VAL A 332 5.17 -20.82 -1.34
C VAL A 332 4.15 -21.51 -2.23
N ASN A 333 2.90 -21.67 -1.78
CA ASN A 333 1.85 -22.39 -2.52
C ASN A 333 1.03 -21.51 -3.47
N LEU A 334 1.45 -20.25 -3.69
CA LEU A 334 0.76 -19.23 -4.49
C LEU A 334 1.48 -18.85 -5.77
#